data_AF-A0A7D5CKK6-F1
#
_entry.id   AF-A0A7D5CKK6-F1
#
_cell.length_a   1.000
_cell.length_b   1.000
_cell.length_c   1.000
_cell.angle_alpha   90.00
_cell.angle_beta   90.00
_cell.angle_gamma   90.00
#
_symmetry.space_group_name_H-M   'P 1'
#
loop_
_entity.id
_entity.type
_entity.pdbx_description
1 polymer ?
#
loop_
_entity_poly.entity_id
_entity_poly.type
_entity_poly.pdbx_seq_one_letter_code
_entity_poly.pdbx_strand_id
1 'polypeptide(L)'
;MGTESSLPTDRRSVLAALGSGAAALSGGCLQRARSMTGWRSIQPIEFRIKTLPADADPYALTLARRIASWFQAAGIGTNVLPMSEQELMRQSLLRTEFDMFVMRLPEKFREPDALTTLLHSRFADAPGWQNPFGYTNLNVDAALESQRQTDGDHRQEALLRAQRTVARTQPFTLLTVPDDIRAARTDAGPNWQDVDLRSPLGYLRVAAEYGSGSDERTLRVVGTDRRATTNLNPLSVEFRRSDVLTGLLYDSLARPIEGELTPWLAESVELLDRDTPTARVTLREDLTWHDDEELTADDVAFTYDLLADTTLGGDDDEDAEIPSPAFRGRSSLVDEISVVDDRRLDVTFVESAPAVASRGLTVPILPEHVWSERTDTAAIGGIPVGTVTEALVTNNIPPVGSGPFEFARNTPREHLRLERVDHFSTREGTDLPDWVADPNVDALSVQVVGSDVSAVDTVADGDADLTGTTVGASTVPRIGRAEGAELLVRRSDRPYVLGYNTRRTHLDNPRFRNTLARLIDGESLAAEVLDGYARPAVGPLQGTQWYPEDLEWDEGNPVVPFLGRNGELNADAARETFREAGYQYDDDTLVGGNP
;
A
#
# COMPACT_ATOMS: atom_id res chain seq x y z
N MET A 1 -18.39 68.50 -15.14
CA MET A 1 -17.57 69.73 -15.32
C MET A 1 -17.40 70.35 -13.95
N GLY A 2 -16.16 70.44 -13.44
CA GLY A 2 -15.80 71.14 -12.19
C GLY A 2 -16.02 70.32 -10.90
N THR A 3 -15.02 69.57 -10.41
CA THR A 3 -13.96 69.98 -9.45
C THR A 3 -14.39 69.85 -7.98
N GLU A 4 -14.07 68.70 -7.37
CA GLU A 4 -13.99 68.54 -5.92
C GLU A 4 -12.66 69.09 -5.38
N SER A 5 -12.81 69.76 -4.23
CA SER A 5 -11.81 70.50 -3.48
C SER A 5 -10.90 69.58 -2.66
N SER A 6 -9.67 70.04 -2.44
CA SER A 6 -8.61 69.34 -1.71
C SER A 6 -8.32 69.99 -0.34
N LEU A 7 -7.88 69.13 0.60
CA LEU A 7 -7.10 69.37 1.85
C LEU A 7 -7.80 69.93 3.11
N PRO A 8 -7.26 69.71 4.35
CA PRO A 8 -6.23 68.76 4.82
C PRO A 8 -6.57 68.01 6.15
N THR A 9 -5.79 66.95 6.42
CA THR A 9 -5.61 66.32 7.74
C THR A 9 -5.05 67.29 8.79
N ASP A 10 -5.61 67.26 10.01
CA ASP A 10 -4.94 67.80 11.20
C ASP A 10 -4.85 66.76 12.34
N ARG A 11 -3.62 66.47 12.73
CA ARG A 11 -3.23 65.58 13.83
C ARG A 11 -3.06 66.42 15.09
N ARG A 12 -4.16 66.90 15.69
CA ARG A 12 -4.13 67.51 17.05
C ARG A 12 -5.54 67.75 17.61
N SER A 13 -6.21 66.67 17.99
CA SER A 13 -7.36 66.72 18.92
C SER A 13 -7.47 65.40 19.67
N VAL A 14 -6.40 65.06 20.38
CA VAL A 14 -6.33 63.97 21.34
C VAL A 14 -6.17 64.62 22.73
N LEU A 15 -7.01 64.18 23.68
CA LEU A 15 -7.01 64.46 25.13
C LEU A 15 -7.79 65.68 25.64
N ALA A 16 -9.12 65.54 25.73
CA ALA A 16 -9.91 66.18 26.80
C ALA A 16 -11.31 65.53 26.91
N ALA A 17 -11.42 64.35 27.52
CA ALA A 17 -12.64 63.85 28.18
C ALA A 17 -12.37 62.50 28.87
N LEU A 18 -11.41 62.47 29.82
CA LEU A 18 -11.32 61.41 30.82
C LEU A 18 -11.62 62.05 32.16
N GLY A 19 -12.86 61.94 32.60
CA GLY A 19 -13.27 62.43 33.91
C GLY A 19 -14.75 62.20 34.16
N SER A 20 -15.04 61.28 35.09
CA SER A 20 -16.32 61.02 35.77
C SER A 20 -17.24 59.95 35.16
N GLY A 21 -17.30 58.77 35.79
CA GLY A 21 -18.47 57.90 35.73
C GLY A 21 -18.18 56.42 35.48
N ALA A 22 -17.82 55.67 36.53
CA ALA A 22 -17.83 54.21 36.50
C ALA A 22 -19.24 53.69 36.84
N ALA A 23 -19.87 52.96 35.92
CA ALA A 23 -20.92 51.98 36.25
C ALA A 23 -21.07 50.95 35.11
N ALA A 24 -20.59 49.73 35.38
CA ALA A 24 -20.99 48.43 34.83
C ALA A 24 -21.59 48.36 33.40
N LEU A 25 -20.75 48.05 32.39
CA LEU A 25 -21.19 47.39 31.16
C LEU A 25 -20.10 46.43 30.61
N SER A 26 -20.41 45.13 30.70
CA SER A 26 -19.97 43.99 29.86
C SER A 26 -18.48 43.75 29.56
N GLY A 27 -18.00 42.56 29.95
CA GLY A 27 -16.76 41.92 29.49
C GLY A 27 -16.70 41.59 27.98
N GLY A 28 -17.54 42.22 27.15
CA GLY A 28 -17.55 42.08 25.69
C GLY A 28 -16.75 43.15 24.94
N CYS A 29 -16.24 44.18 25.63
CA CYS A 29 -15.55 45.30 24.97
C CYS A 29 -14.03 45.12 24.81
N LEU A 30 -13.39 44.23 25.59
CA LEU A 30 -11.98 43.88 25.40
C LEU A 30 -11.76 42.97 24.18
N GLN A 31 -12.77 42.19 23.79
CA GLN A 31 -12.69 41.34 22.59
C GLN A 31 -13.01 42.10 21.29
N ARG A 32 -13.75 43.22 21.38
CA ARG A 32 -14.00 44.14 20.25
C ARG A 32 -12.93 45.21 20.04
N ALA A 33 -12.03 45.43 20.99
CA ALA A 33 -10.90 46.33 20.79
C ALA A 33 -9.79 45.74 19.90
N ARG A 34 -9.78 44.41 19.68
CA ARG A 34 -8.86 43.74 18.74
C ARG A 34 -9.29 43.78 17.27
N SER A 35 -10.51 44.21 16.96
CA SER A 35 -11.03 44.20 15.58
C SER A 35 -10.89 45.53 14.82
N MET A 36 -10.19 46.54 15.39
CA MET A 36 -9.99 47.86 14.74
C MET A 36 -8.55 48.13 14.29
N THR A 37 -7.65 47.17 14.46
CA THR A 37 -6.33 47.13 13.83
C THR A 37 -6.31 45.92 12.90
N GLY A 38 -5.99 46.09 11.62
CA GLY A 38 -6.11 45.05 10.57
C GLY A 38 -5.25 43.79 10.76
N TRP A 39 -5.52 43.00 11.78
CA TRP A 39 -4.90 41.71 12.01
C TRP A 39 -5.64 40.69 11.16
N ARG A 40 -4.98 40.28 10.07
CA ARG A 40 -5.32 39.06 9.32
C ARG A 40 -5.51 37.93 10.34
N SER A 41 -6.59 37.17 10.24
CA SER A 41 -6.87 36.05 11.15
C SER A 41 -5.72 35.04 11.07
N ILE A 42 -4.88 35.05 12.10
CA ILE A 42 -3.86 34.04 12.33
C ILE A 42 -4.60 32.78 12.79
N GLN A 43 -4.89 31.86 11.87
CA GLN A 43 -5.57 30.61 12.23
C GLN A 43 -4.54 29.58 12.73
N PRO A 44 -4.78 28.93 13.89
CA PRO A 44 -4.02 27.77 14.33
C PRO A 44 -3.99 26.68 13.26
N ILE A 45 -2.84 26.02 13.12
CA ILE A 45 -2.72 24.88 12.22
C ILE A 45 -3.21 23.64 12.96
N GLU A 46 -4.23 22.99 12.38
CA GLU A 46 -4.82 21.78 12.92
C GLU A 46 -4.92 20.66 11.87
N PHE A 47 -4.63 19.43 12.27
CA PHE A 47 -4.71 18.24 11.41
C PHE A 47 -5.31 17.03 12.12
N ARG A 48 -5.80 16.11 11.30
CA ARG A 48 -6.25 14.77 11.74
C ARG A 48 -5.39 13.68 11.14
N ILE A 49 -4.95 12.75 11.98
CA ILE A 49 -4.26 11.52 11.57
C ILE A 49 -5.28 10.39 11.62
N LYS A 50 -5.68 9.89 10.45
CA LYS A 50 -6.53 8.70 10.36
C LYS A 50 -5.70 7.42 10.49
N THR A 51 -6.25 6.43 11.18
CA THR A 51 -5.54 5.16 11.40
C THR A 51 -6.52 4.04 11.73
N LEU A 52 -6.00 2.81 11.85
CA LEU A 52 -6.77 1.65 12.28
C LEU A 52 -6.95 1.65 13.81
N PRO A 53 -8.04 1.07 14.33
CA PRO A 53 -8.20 0.81 15.76
C PRO A 53 -7.26 -0.32 16.22
N ALA A 54 -7.06 -0.41 17.54
CA ALA A 54 -6.07 -1.32 18.13
C ALA A 54 -6.36 -2.81 17.89
N ASP A 55 -7.62 -3.18 17.73
CA ASP A 55 -8.06 -4.55 17.42
C ASP A 55 -7.77 -4.95 15.97
N ALA A 56 -7.61 -3.98 15.06
CA ALA A 56 -7.23 -4.22 13.67
C ALA A 56 -5.72 -4.10 13.42
N ASP A 57 -5.07 -3.11 14.06
CA ASP A 57 -3.62 -2.92 14.08
C ASP A 57 -3.21 -2.09 15.33
N PRO A 58 -2.71 -2.74 16.39
CA PRO A 58 -2.31 -2.03 17.62
C PRO A 58 -1.08 -1.13 17.42
N TYR A 59 -0.21 -1.44 16.47
CA TYR A 59 0.97 -0.64 16.18
C TYR A 59 0.58 0.65 15.47
N ALA A 60 -0.27 0.58 14.44
CA ALA A 60 -0.70 1.77 13.69
C ALA A 60 -1.29 2.86 14.60
N LEU A 61 -2.18 2.48 15.53
CA LEU A 61 -2.79 3.42 16.48
C LEU A 61 -1.76 4.03 17.43
N THR A 62 -0.82 3.22 17.92
CA THR A 62 0.21 3.66 18.86
C THR A 62 1.22 4.59 18.18
N LEU A 63 1.63 4.26 16.95
CA LEU A 63 2.45 5.12 16.09
C LEU A 63 1.76 6.47 15.88
N ALA A 64 0.48 6.48 15.47
CA ALA A 64 -0.28 7.71 15.22
C ALA A 64 -0.39 8.59 16.48
N ARG A 65 -0.59 8.00 17.66
CA ARG A 65 -0.64 8.72 18.94
C ARG A 65 0.72 9.33 19.32
N ARG A 66 1.81 8.59 19.12
CA ARG A 66 3.17 9.11 19.38
C ARG A 66 3.50 10.28 18.46
N ILE A 67 3.20 10.15 17.17
CA ILE A 67 3.36 11.24 16.19
C ILE A 67 2.53 12.47 16.57
N ALA A 68 1.24 12.26 16.91
CA ALA A 68 0.37 13.36 17.34
C ALA A 68 0.93 14.07 18.58
N SER A 69 1.52 13.34 19.53
CA SER A 69 2.14 13.94 20.71
C SER A 69 3.35 14.82 20.37
N TRP A 70 4.19 14.42 19.41
CA TRP A 70 5.29 15.25 18.92
C TRP A 70 4.79 16.49 18.18
N PHE A 71 3.75 16.35 17.35
CA PHE A 71 3.17 17.49 16.65
C PHE A 71 2.53 18.49 17.62
N GLN A 72 1.83 18.01 18.64
CA GLN A 72 1.28 18.84 19.72
C GLN A 72 2.38 19.55 20.50
N ALA A 73 3.49 18.88 20.82
CA ALA A 73 4.65 19.50 21.47
C ALA A 73 5.30 20.60 20.61
N ALA A 74 5.21 20.48 19.28
CA ALA A 74 5.62 21.50 18.33
C ALA A 74 4.58 22.64 18.13
N GLY A 75 3.44 22.61 18.84
CA GLY A 75 2.40 23.64 18.75
C GLY A 75 1.33 23.40 17.68
N ILE A 76 1.24 22.19 17.11
CA ILE A 76 0.29 21.85 16.04
C ILE A 76 -0.90 21.09 16.63
N GLY A 77 -2.11 21.60 16.44
CA GLY A 77 -3.33 20.93 16.90
C GLY A 77 -3.52 19.61 16.15
N THR A 78 -3.29 18.47 16.81
CA THR A 78 -3.31 17.17 16.12
C THR A 78 -4.23 16.19 16.84
N ASN A 79 -5.17 15.59 16.11
CA ASN A 79 -6.10 14.58 16.62
C ASN A 79 -5.96 13.25 15.87
N VAL A 80 -5.99 12.14 16.60
CA VAL A 80 -5.97 10.79 16.03
C VAL A 80 -7.40 10.27 15.88
N LEU A 81 -7.74 9.80 14.67
CA LEU A 81 -9.06 9.28 14.33
C LEU A 81 -8.96 7.80 13.94
N PRO A 82 -9.13 6.86 14.90
CA PRO A 82 -9.24 5.44 14.57
C PRO A 82 -10.57 5.14 13.87
N MET A 83 -10.54 4.32 12.82
CA MET A 83 -11.73 3.91 12.07
C MET A 83 -11.52 2.53 11.42
N SER A 84 -12.60 1.86 11.03
CA SER A 84 -12.51 0.55 10.37
C SER A 84 -11.63 0.62 9.13
N GLU A 85 -10.99 -0.50 8.77
CA GLU A 85 -10.10 -0.55 7.60
C GLU A 85 -10.82 -0.17 6.30
N GLN A 86 -12.06 -0.63 6.12
CA GLN A 86 -12.91 -0.24 4.99
C GLN A 86 -13.09 1.28 4.92
N GLU A 87 -13.43 1.91 6.03
CA GLU A 87 -13.65 3.36 6.08
C GLU A 87 -12.36 4.14 5.87
N LEU A 88 -11.25 3.64 6.41
CA LEU A 88 -9.92 4.21 6.22
C LEU A 88 -9.51 4.19 4.75
N MET A 89 -9.63 3.03 4.10
CA MET A 89 -9.30 2.87 2.67
C MET A 89 -10.21 3.72 1.79
N ARG A 90 -11.53 3.70 2.07
CA ARG A 90 -12.51 4.48 1.33
C ARG A 90 -12.25 5.98 1.43
N GLN A 91 -12.07 6.50 2.64
CA GLN A 91 -11.85 7.94 2.81
C GLN A 91 -10.46 8.38 2.30
N SER A 92 -9.41 7.58 2.51
CA SER A 92 -8.04 8.00 2.16
C SER A 92 -7.65 7.69 0.72
N LEU A 93 -7.97 6.50 0.21
CA LEU A 93 -7.50 6.02 -1.09
C LEU A 93 -8.54 6.21 -2.20
N LEU A 94 -9.84 6.18 -1.90
CA LEU A 94 -10.88 6.39 -2.91
C LEU A 94 -11.35 7.85 -2.98
N ARG A 95 -11.58 8.49 -1.83
CA ARG A 95 -12.13 9.86 -1.79
C ARG A 95 -11.11 10.95 -1.50
N THR A 96 -9.86 10.62 -1.16
CA THR A 96 -8.81 11.57 -0.79
C THR A 96 -9.18 12.54 0.36
N GLU A 97 -10.13 12.14 1.22
CA GLU A 97 -10.76 12.96 2.27
C GLU A 97 -9.91 13.04 3.56
N PHE A 98 -8.59 13.16 3.51
CA PHE A 98 -7.73 13.13 4.71
C PHE A 98 -6.79 14.34 4.80
N ASP A 99 -6.25 14.59 6.00
CA ASP A 99 -5.10 15.47 6.20
C ASP A 99 -3.84 14.60 6.21
N MET A 100 -3.80 13.63 7.13
CA MET A 100 -2.76 12.61 7.22
C MET A 100 -3.35 11.22 7.53
N PHE A 101 -2.62 10.16 7.19
CA PHE A 101 -2.94 8.80 7.63
C PHE A 101 -1.71 8.02 8.07
N VAL A 102 -1.90 7.05 8.97
CA VAL A 102 -0.90 6.00 9.26
C VAL A 102 -1.42 4.67 8.73
N MET A 103 -0.72 4.11 7.75
CA MET A 103 -1.01 2.80 7.14
C MET A 103 0.30 2.06 6.82
N ARG A 104 0.20 0.76 6.57
CA ARG A 104 1.29 0.00 5.95
C ARG A 104 1.27 0.19 4.44
N LEU A 105 2.40 0.56 3.87
CA LEU A 105 2.59 0.61 2.42
C LEU A 105 2.49 -0.82 1.85
N PRO A 106 1.79 -1.05 0.73
CA PRO A 106 1.77 -2.34 0.05
C PRO A 106 3.16 -2.82 -0.37
N GLU A 107 3.38 -4.14 -0.33
CA GLU A 107 4.68 -4.77 -0.60
C GLU A 107 5.21 -4.50 -2.02
N LYS A 108 4.30 -4.36 -3.00
CA LYS A 108 4.64 -4.04 -4.39
C LYS A 108 5.52 -2.79 -4.52
N PHE A 109 5.45 -1.86 -3.57
CA PHE A 109 6.25 -0.63 -3.59
C PHE A 109 7.72 -0.81 -3.20
N ARG A 110 8.13 -2.06 -2.94
CA ARG A 110 9.53 -2.50 -2.89
C ARG A 110 10.12 -2.76 -4.27
N GLU A 111 9.28 -2.87 -5.30
CA GLU A 111 9.73 -2.93 -6.69
C GLU A 111 9.98 -1.50 -7.20
N PRO A 112 11.13 -1.22 -7.84
CA PRO A 112 11.46 0.14 -8.31
C PRO A 112 10.40 0.76 -9.21
N ASP A 113 9.79 -0.06 -10.06
CA ASP A 113 8.80 0.44 -11.00
C ASP A 113 7.45 0.82 -10.37
N ALA A 114 7.08 0.16 -9.26
CA ALA A 114 5.86 0.50 -8.55
C ALA A 114 5.91 1.92 -7.96
N LEU A 115 7.10 2.52 -7.83
CA LEU A 115 7.23 3.93 -7.46
C LEU A 115 6.55 4.85 -8.48
N THR A 116 6.48 4.47 -9.76
CA THR A 116 5.79 5.25 -10.79
C THR A 116 4.31 5.41 -10.44
N THR A 117 3.61 4.35 -10.03
CA THR A 117 2.22 4.50 -9.62
C THR A 117 2.07 5.15 -8.25
N LEU A 118 3.06 5.02 -7.36
CA LEU A 118 3.02 5.63 -6.04
C LEU A 118 3.23 7.16 -6.05
N LEU A 119 4.01 7.68 -7.00
CA LEU A 119 4.59 9.03 -6.90
C LEU A 119 4.45 9.90 -8.15
N HIS A 120 4.17 9.33 -9.32
CA HIS A 120 4.05 10.13 -10.53
C HIS A 120 2.76 10.94 -10.52
N SER A 121 2.87 12.22 -10.88
CA SER A 121 1.76 13.18 -10.93
C SER A 121 0.57 12.76 -11.82
N ARG A 122 0.79 11.95 -12.88
CA ARG A 122 -0.29 11.44 -13.75
C ARG A 122 -1.30 10.57 -13.00
N PHE A 123 -0.91 10.03 -11.84
CA PHE A 123 -1.78 9.24 -10.97
C PHE A 123 -2.33 10.03 -9.80
N ALA A 124 -2.06 11.34 -9.70
CA ALA A 124 -2.46 12.15 -8.56
C ALA A 124 -3.98 12.15 -8.35
N ASP A 125 -4.80 11.96 -9.38
CA ASP A 125 -6.27 11.91 -9.23
C ASP A 125 -6.85 10.50 -9.36
N ALA A 126 -5.97 9.48 -9.48
CA ALA A 126 -6.39 8.09 -9.59
C ALA A 126 -6.76 7.49 -8.21
N PRO A 127 -7.78 6.63 -8.13
CA PRO A 127 -8.15 5.98 -6.89
C PRO A 127 -7.15 4.88 -6.48
N GLY A 128 -7.15 4.55 -5.19
CA GLY A 128 -6.36 3.46 -4.62
C GLY A 128 -4.94 3.88 -4.25
N TRP A 129 -4.02 2.92 -4.27
CA TRP A 129 -2.58 3.17 -4.04
C TRP A 129 -1.89 3.78 -5.26
N GLN A 130 -2.58 4.69 -5.95
CA GLN A 130 -2.11 5.39 -7.13
C GLN A 130 -1.95 6.85 -6.72
N ASN A 131 -0.71 7.23 -6.37
CA ASN A 131 -0.36 8.54 -5.80
C ASN A 131 -1.43 9.10 -4.83
N PRO A 132 -1.76 8.37 -3.75
CA PRO A 132 -2.85 8.77 -2.84
C PRO A 132 -2.56 10.13 -2.17
N PHE A 133 -1.30 10.52 -2.11
CA PHE A 133 -0.82 11.77 -1.54
C PHE A 133 -1.21 13.00 -2.37
N GLY A 134 -1.44 12.84 -3.68
CA GLY A 134 -1.60 13.97 -4.61
C GLY A 134 -0.29 14.68 -4.91
N TYR A 135 0.81 13.94 -4.88
CA TYR A 135 2.15 14.47 -5.00
C TYR A 135 2.47 14.83 -6.44
N THR A 136 2.95 16.06 -6.66
CA THR A 136 3.35 16.54 -7.99
C THR A 136 4.76 17.10 -7.91
N ASN A 137 5.68 16.53 -8.69
CA ASN A 137 7.05 17.01 -8.76
C ASN A 137 7.70 16.59 -10.09
N LEU A 138 7.94 17.57 -10.96
CA LEU A 138 8.48 17.36 -12.31
C LEU A 138 9.82 16.61 -12.34
N ASN A 139 10.67 16.79 -11.32
CA ASN A 139 11.94 16.07 -11.25
C ASN A 139 11.75 14.59 -10.89
N VAL A 140 10.73 14.29 -10.08
CA VAL A 140 10.37 12.91 -9.75
C VAL A 140 9.66 12.26 -10.94
N ASP A 141 8.73 12.96 -11.60
CA ASP A 141 8.05 12.47 -12.81
C ASP A 141 9.07 12.10 -13.90
N ALA A 142 9.97 13.01 -14.27
CA ALA A 142 11.00 12.76 -15.27
C ALA A 142 11.95 11.61 -14.88
N ALA A 143 12.25 11.45 -13.59
CA ALA A 143 13.07 10.34 -13.10
C ALA A 143 12.33 8.99 -13.14
N LEU A 144 11.03 8.99 -12.87
CA LEU A 144 10.19 7.78 -12.92
C LEU A 144 9.86 7.36 -14.36
N GLU A 145 9.75 8.31 -15.29
CA GLU A 145 9.70 8.04 -16.73
C GLU A 145 11.03 7.46 -17.22
N SER A 146 12.15 8.11 -16.87
CA SER A 146 13.49 7.66 -17.25
C SER A 146 13.82 6.26 -16.73
N GLN A 147 13.43 5.89 -15.49
CA GLN A 147 13.67 4.53 -14.99
C GLN A 147 12.87 3.45 -15.73
N ARG A 148 11.75 3.81 -16.38
CA ARG A 148 10.96 2.89 -17.20
C ARG A 148 11.51 2.70 -18.60
N GLN A 149 12.17 3.71 -19.15
CA GLN A 149 12.65 3.75 -20.54
C GLN A 149 14.12 3.36 -20.70
N THR A 150 14.87 3.20 -19.61
CA THR A 150 16.31 2.94 -19.64
C THR A 150 16.67 1.70 -18.84
N ASP A 151 17.85 1.14 -19.11
CA ASP A 151 18.44 -0.02 -18.43
C ASP A 151 19.77 0.33 -17.75
N GLY A 152 20.28 -0.61 -16.95
CA GLY A 152 21.61 -0.53 -16.33
C GLY A 152 21.82 0.74 -15.48
N ASP A 153 23.00 1.35 -15.65
CA ASP A 153 23.44 2.51 -14.86
C ASP A 153 22.48 3.71 -15.00
N HIS A 154 21.93 3.95 -16.19
CA HIS A 154 20.98 5.05 -16.41
C HIS A 154 19.68 4.87 -15.61
N ARG A 155 19.18 3.64 -15.56
CA ARG A 155 18.02 3.30 -14.73
C ARG A 155 18.32 3.51 -13.26
N GLN A 156 19.49 3.06 -12.81
CA GLN A 156 19.94 3.24 -11.43
C GLN A 156 20.03 4.73 -11.07
N GLU A 157 20.67 5.56 -11.89
CA GLU A 157 20.75 7.01 -11.68
C GLU A 157 19.39 7.70 -11.60
N ALA A 158 18.44 7.29 -12.44
CA ALA A 158 17.07 7.79 -12.40
C ALA A 158 16.39 7.45 -11.05
N LEU A 159 16.48 6.19 -10.60
CA LEU A 159 15.94 5.76 -9.31
C LEU A 159 16.60 6.46 -8.11
N LEU A 160 17.92 6.69 -8.15
CA LEU A 160 18.63 7.43 -7.11
C LEU A 160 18.12 8.88 -7.03
N ARG A 161 17.92 9.56 -8.17
CA ARG A 161 17.39 10.94 -8.23
C ARG A 161 15.96 11.02 -7.70
N ALA A 162 15.09 10.08 -8.08
CA ALA A 162 13.72 10.02 -7.61
C ALA A 162 13.67 9.86 -6.07
N GLN A 163 14.35 8.85 -5.53
CA GLN A 163 14.35 8.55 -4.09
C GLN A 163 14.92 9.69 -3.24
N ARG A 164 16.06 10.27 -3.65
CA ARG A 164 16.65 11.44 -2.95
C ARG A 164 15.71 12.64 -2.94
N THR A 165 14.97 12.87 -4.02
CA THR A 165 14.02 13.98 -4.09
C THR A 165 12.81 13.72 -3.19
N VAL A 166 12.24 12.51 -3.22
CA VAL A 166 11.14 12.09 -2.34
C VAL A 166 11.52 12.16 -0.88
N ALA A 167 12.72 11.71 -0.51
CA ALA A 167 13.25 11.81 0.85
C ALA A 167 13.33 13.26 1.34
N ARG A 168 13.57 14.23 0.45
CA ARG A 168 13.60 15.66 0.82
C ARG A 168 12.20 16.28 0.86
N THR A 169 11.32 15.93 -0.09
CA THR A 169 10.02 16.58 -0.29
C THR A 169 8.89 15.92 0.49
N GLN A 170 9.10 14.71 1.03
CA GLN A 170 8.23 14.03 1.99
C GLN A 170 6.75 13.99 1.58
N PRO A 171 6.35 13.39 0.44
CA PRO A 171 4.92 13.08 0.18
C PRO A 171 4.33 12.11 1.21
N PHE A 172 5.20 11.31 1.81
CA PHE A 172 4.98 10.53 3.00
C PHE A 172 6.29 10.49 3.81
N THR A 173 6.19 10.22 5.11
CA THR A 173 7.34 9.86 5.95
C THR A 173 7.26 8.37 6.24
N LEU A 174 8.30 7.62 5.86
CA LEU A 174 8.44 6.22 6.25
C LEU A 174 8.82 6.18 7.74
N LEU A 175 7.98 5.53 8.54
CA LEU A 175 8.10 5.52 10.01
C LEU A 175 9.05 4.41 10.45
N THR A 176 8.77 3.19 10.00
CA THR A 176 9.52 1.99 10.37
C THR A 176 9.16 0.81 9.46
N VAL A 177 10.14 -0.05 9.22
CA VAL A 177 9.99 -1.34 8.55
C VAL A 177 9.89 -2.42 9.64
N PRO A 178 8.70 -2.96 9.93
CA PRO A 178 8.54 -4.00 10.96
C PRO A 178 9.25 -5.29 10.55
N ASP A 179 9.52 -6.15 11.53
CA ASP A 179 9.80 -7.56 11.31
C ASP A 179 8.50 -8.35 11.33
N ASP A 180 8.30 -9.17 10.30
CA ASP A 180 7.23 -10.15 10.22
C ASP A 180 7.60 -11.34 11.11
N ILE A 181 6.83 -11.51 12.19
CA ILE A 181 7.00 -12.59 13.17
C ILE A 181 5.96 -13.67 12.91
N ARG A 182 6.38 -14.94 12.89
CA ARG A 182 5.51 -16.11 12.72
C ARG A 182 5.94 -17.22 13.67
N ALA A 183 5.00 -18.12 13.96
CA ALA A 183 5.29 -19.41 14.57
C ALA A 183 5.11 -20.51 13.52
N ALA A 184 6.01 -21.49 13.51
CA ALA A 184 5.89 -22.72 12.74
C ALA A 184 6.18 -23.93 13.61
N ARG A 185 5.62 -25.08 13.25
CA ARG A 185 5.79 -26.32 14.00
C ARG A 185 7.22 -26.87 13.84
N THR A 186 7.79 -27.40 14.92
CA THR A 186 9.18 -27.88 14.97
C THR A 186 9.43 -29.24 14.32
N ASP A 187 8.45 -30.14 14.27
CA ASP A 187 8.66 -31.58 14.04
C ASP A 187 8.09 -32.12 12.72
N ALA A 188 7.50 -31.26 11.89
CA ALA A 188 7.10 -31.64 10.52
C ALA A 188 6.89 -30.41 9.63
N GLY A 189 7.75 -30.28 8.62
CA GLY A 189 7.72 -29.22 7.61
C GLY A 189 9.04 -29.12 6.84
N PRO A 190 9.08 -28.29 5.78
CA PRO A 190 10.33 -27.81 5.19
C PRO A 190 11.22 -27.11 6.22
N ASN A 191 12.43 -26.71 5.82
CA ASN A 191 13.12 -25.67 6.56
C ASN A 191 12.32 -24.35 6.42
N TRP A 192 11.44 -24.06 7.38
CA TRP A 192 10.56 -22.89 7.36
C TRP A 192 11.33 -21.57 7.24
N GLN A 193 12.59 -21.55 7.71
CA GLN A 193 13.50 -20.41 7.63
C GLN A 193 14.00 -20.12 6.21
N ASP A 194 13.80 -21.01 5.25
CA ASP A 194 14.21 -20.84 3.85
C ASP A 194 13.03 -20.51 2.91
N VAL A 195 11.79 -20.64 3.39
CA VAL A 195 10.58 -20.40 2.59
C VAL A 195 10.03 -18.99 2.78
N ASP A 196 9.79 -18.26 1.69
CA ASP A 196 9.05 -16.99 1.76
C ASP A 196 7.52 -17.19 1.86
N LEU A 197 7.02 -17.25 3.09
CA LEU A 197 5.59 -17.40 3.42
C LEU A 197 4.71 -16.16 3.09
N ARG A 198 5.28 -15.17 2.37
CA ARG A 198 4.56 -14.02 1.83
C ARG A 198 4.30 -14.14 0.33
N SER A 199 4.78 -15.22 -0.30
CA SER A 199 4.61 -15.49 -1.72
C SER A 199 3.82 -16.78 -1.96
N PRO A 200 2.94 -16.84 -2.98
CA PRO A 200 2.32 -18.09 -3.41
C PRO A 200 3.37 -19.17 -3.75
N LEU A 201 4.51 -18.79 -4.35
CA LEU A 201 5.61 -19.73 -4.62
C LEU A 201 6.22 -20.30 -3.33
N GLY A 202 6.23 -19.55 -2.24
CA GLY A 202 6.66 -20.08 -0.94
C GLY A 202 5.72 -21.17 -0.44
N TYR A 203 4.42 -21.01 -0.62
CA TYR A 203 3.45 -22.05 -0.28
C TYR A 203 3.60 -23.30 -1.18
N LEU A 204 3.89 -23.13 -2.47
CA LEU A 204 4.20 -24.26 -3.36
C LEU A 204 5.51 -24.96 -2.97
N ARG A 205 6.55 -24.21 -2.58
CA ARG A 205 7.81 -24.78 -2.08
C ARG A 205 7.61 -25.56 -0.77
N VAL A 206 6.82 -25.02 0.17
CA VAL A 206 6.42 -25.75 1.38
C VAL A 206 5.68 -27.02 1.02
N ALA A 207 4.76 -26.92 0.06
CA ALA A 207 3.99 -28.07 -0.38
C ALA A 207 4.92 -29.17 -0.91
N ALA A 208 5.91 -28.86 -1.74
CA ALA A 208 6.88 -29.81 -2.27
C ALA A 208 7.76 -30.47 -1.21
N GLU A 209 8.13 -29.75 -0.15
CA GLU A 209 9.03 -30.25 0.91
C GLU A 209 8.29 -30.88 2.11
N TYR A 210 6.96 -30.93 2.07
CA TYR A 210 6.15 -31.41 3.19
C TYR A 210 6.31 -32.92 3.43
N GLY A 211 6.53 -33.30 4.70
CA GLY A 211 6.89 -34.66 5.11
C GLY A 211 5.89 -35.76 4.69
N SER A 212 6.43 -36.92 4.29
CA SER A 212 5.68 -38.08 3.79
C SER A 212 5.17 -38.98 4.92
N GLY A 213 3.99 -38.66 5.49
CA GLY A 213 3.47 -39.39 6.66
C GLY A 213 1.98 -39.73 6.74
N SER A 214 1.10 -39.23 5.86
CA SER A 214 -0.36 -39.47 5.95
C SER A 214 -1.06 -39.62 4.59
N ASP A 215 -2.22 -40.28 4.58
CA ASP A 215 -3.05 -40.59 3.40
C ASP A 215 -3.75 -39.36 2.77
N GLU A 216 -3.82 -38.24 3.50
CA GLU A 216 -4.15 -36.90 2.97
C GLU A 216 -3.18 -35.90 3.61
N ARG A 217 -2.48 -35.11 2.79
CA ARG A 217 -1.45 -34.17 3.23
C ARG A 217 -2.01 -32.76 3.16
N THR A 218 -2.57 -32.29 4.28
CA THR A 218 -3.11 -30.93 4.39
C THR A 218 -2.09 -30.01 5.05
N LEU A 219 -1.70 -28.92 4.37
CA LEU A 219 -0.97 -27.81 5.01
C LEU A 219 -1.95 -26.99 5.85
N ARG A 220 -1.77 -27.00 7.17
CA ARG A 220 -2.67 -26.34 8.12
C ARG A 220 -2.11 -25.00 8.55
N VAL A 221 -2.84 -23.94 8.23
CA VAL A 221 -2.45 -22.56 8.45
C VAL A 221 -3.43 -21.94 9.43
N VAL A 222 -2.94 -21.28 10.46
CA VAL A 222 -3.78 -20.54 11.41
C VAL A 222 -3.49 -19.04 11.33
N GLY A 223 -4.50 -18.20 11.42
CA GLY A 223 -4.34 -16.74 11.38
C GLY A 223 -5.45 -16.00 12.10
N THR A 224 -5.26 -14.70 12.29
CA THR A 224 -6.26 -13.82 12.92
C THR A 224 -7.06 -13.02 11.90
N ASP A 225 -6.60 -12.95 10.65
CA ASP A 225 -7.28 -12.23 9.58
C ASP A 225 -8.45 -13.05 9.03
N ARG A 226 -9.66 -12.62 9.36
CA ARG A 226 -10.91 -13.26 8.93
C ARG A 226 -11.16 -13.11 7.42
N ARG A 227 -10.51 -12.14 6.76
CA ARG A 227 -10.81 -11.76 5.36
C ARG A 227 -10.49 -12.84 4.35
N ALA A 228 -9.44 -13.61 4.61
CA ALA A 228 -9.07 -14.78 3.80
C ALA A 228 -10.25 -15.73 3.59
N THR A 229 -11.19 -15.80 4.54
CA THR A 229 -12.37 -16.68 4.47
C THR A 229 -13.63 -15.98 3.95
N THR A 230 -13.61 -14.67 3.71
CA THR A 230 -14.80 -13.88 3.31
C THR A 230 -14.72 -13.30 1.92
N ASN A 231 -13.52 -13.08 1.36
CA ASN A 231 -13.35 -12.55 0.02
C ASN A 231 -12.07 -13.07 -0.66
N LEU A 232 -12.19 -13.61 -1.87
CA LEU A 232 -11.08 -14.03 -2.72
C LEU A 232 -11.07 -13.28 -4.08
N ASN A 233 -11.63 -12.06 -4.15
CA ASN A 233 -11.70 -11.21 -5.35
C ASN A 233 -10.35 -10.53 -5.67
N PRO A 234 -9.56 -10.95 -6.69
CA PRO A 234 -8.23 -10.40 -7.02
C PRO A 234 -8.19 -8.88 -7.27
N LEU A 235 -9.30 -8.25 -7.62
CA LEU A 235 -9.41 -6.82 -7.93
C LEU A 235 -9.85 -5.96 -6.73
N SER A 236 -10.28 -6.57 -5.62
CA SER A 236 -10.88 -5.83 -4.50
C SER A 236 -9.90 -4.94 -3.76
N VAL A 237 -10.23 -3.65 -3.61
CA VAL A 237 -9.41 -2.66 -2.91
C VAL A 237 -9.53 -2.77 -1.38
N GLU A 238 -10.70 -3.19 -0.87
CA GLU A 238 -11.03 -3.12 0.57
C GLU A 238 -10.52 -4.30 1.40
N PHE A 239 -10.25 -5.45 0.78
CA PHE A 239 -10.03 -6.71 1.50
C PHE A 239 -8.61 -7.28 1.41
N ARG A 240 -7.60 -6.44 1.11
CA ARG A 240 -6.25 -6.90 0.77
C ARG A 240 -5.19 -6.58 1.81
N ARG A 241 -4.74 -7.63 2.54
CA ARG A 241 -3.44 -7.64 3.22
C ARG A 241 -2.42 -8.58 2.55
N SER A 242 -2.82 -9.57 1.75
CA SER A 242 -1.87 -10.49 1.11
C SER A 242 -2.46 -11.06 -0.17
N ASP A 243 -1.66 -11.10 -1.23
CA ASP A 243 -2.02 -11.70 -2.52
C ASP A 243 -1.69 -13.20 -2.57
N VAL A 244 -1.19 -13.77 -1.46
CA VAL A 244 -0.78 -15.19 -1.37
C VAL A 244 -1.88 -16.13 -1.81
N LEU A 245 -3.07 -16.05 -1.21
CA LEU A 245 -4.15 -17.00 -1.49
C LEU A 245 -4.69 -16.83 -2.90
N THR A 246 -4.87 -15.60 -3.37
CA THR A 246 -5.31 -15.38 -4.76
C THR A 246 -4.26 -15.70 -5.79
N GLY A 247 -2.97 -15.57 -5.47
CA GLY A 247 -1.88 -16.02 -6.33
C GLY A 247 -1.66 -17.54 -6.32
N LEU A 248 -2.44 -18.30 -5.54
CA LEU A 248 -2.58 -19.76 -5.66
C LEU A 248 -3.83 -20.16 -6.46
N LEU A 249 -4.81 -19.24 -6.58
CA LEU A 249 -6.08 -19.45 -7.28
C LEU A 249 -6.04 -18.99 -8.74
N TYR A 250 -5.24 -17.97 -9.06
CA TYR A 250 -5.15 -17.35 -10.38
C TYR A 250 -3.72 -17.38 -10.91
N ASP A 251 -3.58 -17.74 -12.19
CA ASP A 251 -2.30 -17.72 -12.89
C ASP A 251 -2.10 -16.50 -13.78
N SER A 252 -0.85 -16.20 -14.07
CA SER A 252 -0.42 -15.15 -15.01
C SER A 252 0.26 -15.76 -16.24
N LEU A 253 0.41 -14.98 -17.32
CA LEU A 253 1.12 -15.43 -18.53
C LEU A 253 2.57 -15.83 -18.22
N ALA A 254 3.25 -15.03 -17.39
CA ALA A 254 4.58 -15.31 -16.88
C ALA A 254 4.67 -14.97 -15.40
N ARG A 255 5.65 -15.56 -14.69
CA ARG A 255 5.83 -15.38 -13.25
C ARG A 255 7.32 -15.16 -12.91
N PRO A 256 7.65 -14.23 -12.01
CA PRO A 256 9.02 -14.12 -11.51
C PRO A 256 9.35 -15.32 -10.61
N ILE A 257 10.35 -16.11 -11.02
CA ILE A 257 10.91 -17.23 -10.26
C ILE A 257 12.40 -16.93 -10.07
N GLU A 258 12.84 -16.84 -8.82
CA GLU A 258 14.25 -16.59 -8.47
C GLU A 258 14.84 -15.31 -9.11
N GLY A 259 13.98 -14.32 -9.38
CA GLY A 259 14.34 -13.03 -9.97
C GLY A 259 14.26 -12.99 -11.49
N GLU A 260 14.01 -14.13 -12.15
CA GLU A 260 13.85 -14.23 -13.60
C GLU A 260 12.37 -14.38 -13.97
N LEU A 261 11.95 -13.76 -15.08
CA LEU A 261 10.60 -13.91 -15.56
C LEU A 261 10.46 -15.21 -16.36
N THR A 262 9.76 -16.19 -15.81
CA THR A 262 9.55 -17.51 -16.40
C THR A 262 8.17 -17.61 -17.04
N PRO A 263 8.04 -18.12 -18.29
CA PRO A 263 6.74 -18.45 -18.88
C PRO A 263 5.93 -19.39 -17.99
N TRP A 264 4.67 -19.03 -17.75
CA TRP A 264 3.78 -19.73 -16.81
C TRP A 264 2.55 -20.28 -17.55
N LEU A 265 1.42 -19.55 -17.69
CA LEU A 265 0.36 -19.95 -18.63
C LEU A 265 0.88 -19.92 -20.08
N ALA A 266 1.81 -19.02 -20.37
CA ALA A 266 2.53 -19.02 -21.64
C ALA A 266 3.47 -20.23 -21.70
N GLU A 267 3.44 -20.92 -22.84
CA GLU A 267 4.47 -21.85 -23.27
C GLU A 267 5.70 -21.07 -23.76
N SER A 268 5.49 -20.01 -24.55
CA SER A 268 6.56 -19.16 -25.08
C SER A 268 6.16 -17.69 -25.15
N VAL A 269 7.18 -16.83 -25.05
CA VAL A 269 7.09 -15.38 -25.26
C VAL A 269 8.20 -14.95 -26.20
N GLU A 270 7.84 -14.53 -27.42
CA GLU A 270 8.76 -14.18 -28.49
C GLU A 270 8.68 -12.68 -28.78
N LEU A 271 9.76 -11.95 -28.57
CA LEU A 271 9.82 -10.54 -28.98
C LEU A 271 9.80 -10.44 -30.51
N LEU A 272 8.86 -9.68 -31.04
CA LEU A 272 8.73 -9.44 -32.47
C LEU A 272 9.57 -8.23 -32.89
N ASP A 273 10.24 -8.34 -34.04
CA ASP A 273 10.95 -7.23 -34.66
C ASP A 273 9.94 -6.28 -35.31
N ARG A 274 9.48 -5.27 -34.57
CA ARG A 274 8.50 -4.25 -34.99
C ARG A 274 8.92 -2.87 -34.47
N ASP A 275 8.36 -1.83 -35.08
CA ASP A 275 8.60 -0.44 -34.66
C ASP A 275 8.10 -0.16 -33.23
N THR A 276 7.00 -0.81 -32.82
CA THR A 276 6.47 -0.78 -31.46
C THR A 276 6.92 -2.04 -30.71
N PRO A 277 7.30 -1.96 -29.41
CA PRO A 277 7.64 -3.15 -28.63
C PRO A 277 6.44 -4.13 -28.57
N THR A 278 6.57 -5.28 -29.22
CA THR A 278 5.51 -6.30 -29.28
C THR A 278 6.08 -7.67 -28.96
N ALA A 279 5.38 -8.46 -28.14
CA ALA A 279 5.68 -9.87 -27.90
C ALA A 279 4.55 -10.76 -28.41
N ARG A 280 4.89 -11.84 -29.11
CA ARG A 280 3.98 -12.94 -29.38
C ARG A 280 3.99 -13.90 -28.22
N VAL A 281 2.83 -14.16 -27.64
CA VAL A 281 2.63 -15.15 -26.57
C VAL A 281 1.91 -16.35 -27.17
N THR A 282 2.45 -17.54 -26.89
CA THR A 282 1.75 -18.81 -27.16
C THR A 282 1.37 -19.44 -25.82
N LEU A 283 0.08 -19.68 -25.60
CA LEU A 283 -0.44 -20.38 -24.43
C LEU A 283 -0.15 -21.88 -24.50
N ARG A 284 0.03 -22.50 -23.32
CA ARG A 284 0.14 -23.96 -23.20
C ARG A 284 -1.12 -24.67 -23.70
N GLU A 285 -0.97 -25.95 -23.99
CA GLU A 285 -2.09 -26.82 -24.42
C GLU A 285 -2.98 -27.22 -23.24
N ASP A 286 -4.24 -27.51 -23.53
CA ASP A 286 -5.22 -28.06 -22.60
C ASP A 286 -5.30 -27.27 -21.29
N LEU A 287 -5.43 -25.95 -21.39
CA LEU A 287 -5.63 -25.07 -20.24
C LEU A 287 -7.12 -24.99 -19.90
N THR A 288 -7.45 -25.18 -18.64
CA THR A 288 -8.83 -25.09 -18.13
C THR A 288 -8.90 -24.22 -16.89
N TRP A 289 -10.06 -23.61 -16.71
CA TRP A 289 -10.49 -23.02 -15.45
C TRP A 289 -10.91 -24.10 -14.44
N HIS A 290 -11.05 -23.74 -13.17
CA HIS A 290 -11.50 -24.65 -12.10
C HIS A 290 -12.94 -25.16 -12.28
N ASP A 291 -13.73 -24.57 -13.19
CA ASP A 291 -15.08 -25.00 -13.55
C ASP A 291 -15.14 -25.79 -14.87
N ASP A 292 -13.99 -26.31 -15.31
CA ASP A 292 -13.80 -27.10 -16.53
C ASP A 292 -13.99 -26.33 -17.85
N GLU A 293 -14.26 -25.02 -17.82
CA GLU A 293 -14.26 -24.19 -19.03
C GLU A 293 -12.83 -24.02 -19.58
N GLU A 294 -12.70 -23.88 -20.90
CA GLU A 294 -11.40 -23.73 -21.56
C GLU A 294 -10.83 -22.32 -21.32
N LEU A 295 -9.54 -22.22 -21.01
CA LEU A 295 -8.84 -20.95 -20.88
C LEU A 295 -8.15 -20.61 -22.20
N THR A 296 -8.53 -19.50 -22.83
CA THR A 296 -8.06 -19.11 -24.16
C THR A 296 -7.36 -17.73 -24.16
N ALA A 297 -6.86 -17.33 -25.33
CA ALA A 297 -6.33 -15.99 -25.57
C ALA A 297 -7.39 -14.89 -25.41
N ASP A 298 -8.68 -15.20 -25.54
CA ASP A 298 -9.77 -14.22 -25.35
C ASP A 298 -9.90 -13.82 -23.88
N ASP A 299 -9.79 -14.76 -22.93
CA ASP A 299 -9.75 -14.45 -21.49
C ASP A 299 -8.61 -13.50 -21.14
N VAL A 300 -7.47 -13.65 -21.84
CA VAL A 300 -6.31 -12.78 -21.66
C VAL A 300 -6.65 -11.38 -22.16
N ALA A 301 -7.16 -11.23 -23.38
CA ALA A 301 -7.56 -9.92 -23.91
C ALA A 301 -8.60 -9.24 -23.01
N PHE A 302 -9.67 -9.96 -22.66
CA PHE A 302 -10.71 -9.53 -21.73
C PHE A 302 -10.13 -9.02 -20.41
N THR A 303 -9.18 -9.75 -19.82
CA THR A 303 -8.58 -9.36 -18.54
C THR A 303 -7.92 -7.98 -18.62
N TYR A 304 -7.17 -7.69 -19.68
CA TYR A 304 -6.49 -6.39 -19.79
C TYR A 304 -7.47 -5.27 -20.09
N ASP A 305 -8.50 -5.52 -20.90
CA ASP A 305 -9.58 -4.57 -21.17
C ASP A 305 -10.33 -4.23 -19.87
N LEU A 306 -10.71 -5.23 -19.08
CA LEU A 306 -11.36 -5.05 -17.78
C LEU A 306 -10.48 -4.26 -16.80
N LEU A 307 -9.16 -4.47 -16.80
CA LEU A 307 -8.25 -3.71 -15.95
C LEU A 307 -8.02 -2.28 -16.44
N ALA A 308 -8.10 -2.05 -17.76
CA ALA A 308 -8.02 -0.74 -18.37
C ALA A 308 -9.27 0.08 -18.03
N ASP A 309 -10.45 -0.54 -18.14
CA ASP A 309 -11.75 0.00 -17.80
C ASP A 309 -12.68 -1.10 -17.27
N THR A 310 -12.99 -1.05 -15.98
CA THR A 310 -13.83 -2.06 -15.32
C THR A 310 -15.30 -1.99 -15.71
N THR A 311 -15.73 -0.93 -16.41
CA THR A 311 -17.09 -0.84 -16.97
C THR A 311 -17.22 -1.54 -18.32
N LEU A 312 -16.09 -1.82 -18.99
CA LEU A 312 -16.04 -2.24 -20.40
C LEU A 312 -16.88 -1.34 -21.32
N GLY A 313 -16.95 -0.04 -21.02
CA GLY A 313 -17.78 0.95 -21.73
C GLY A 313 -19.28 0.90 -21.41
N GLY A 314 -19.68 0.27 -20.30
CA GLY A 314 -21.07 -0.07 -19.96
C GLY A 314 -21.91 0.96 -19.19
N ASP A 315 -21.41 2.15 -18.85
CA ASP A 315 -22.19 3.15 -18.08
C ASP A 315 -22.79 4.25 -18.99
N ASP A 316 -24.13 4.42 -18.91
CA ASP A 316 -24.94 5.42 -19.64
C ASP A 316 -24.66 6.90 -19.24
N ASP A 317 -23.78 7.15 -18.25
CA ASP A 317 -23.34 8.48 -17.84
C ASP A 317 -21.94 8.79 -18.45
N GLU A 318 -21.93 9.74 -19.38
CA GLU A 318 -20.78 10.29 -20.14
C GLU A 318 -19.35 10.03 -19.59
N ASP A 319 -18.57 9.24 -20.34
CA ASP A 319 -17.12 9.32 -20.56
C ASP A 319 -16.11 9.05 -19.42
N ALA A 320 -16.47 8.46 -18.28
CA ALA A 320 -15.50 8.18 -17.22
C ALA A 320 -15.08 6.69 -17.15
N GLU A 321 -14.09 6.28 -17.95
CA GLU A 321 -13.39 5.00 -17.79
C GLU A 321 -12.99 4.79 -16.32
N ILE A 322 -13.28 3.61 -15.76
CA ILE A 322 -12.94 3.27 -14.37
C ILE A 322 -11.83 2.23 -14.38
N PRO A 323 -10.55 2.66 -14.40
CA PRO A 323 -9.44 1.72 -14.39
C PRO A 323 -9.35 0.97 -13.07
N SER A 324 -9.02 -0.32 -13.14
CA SER A 324 -8.75 -1.08 -11.92
C SER A 324 -7.51 -0.53 -11.21
N PRO A 325 -7.60 -0.18 -9.90
CA PRO A 325 -6.43 0.19 -9.11
C PRO A 325 -5.50 -1.02 -8.88
N ALA A 326 -6.07 -2.23 -8.90
CA ALA A 326 -5.32 -3.47 -8.82
C ALA A 326 -4.55 -3.68 -10.13
N PHE A 327 -3.31 -4.16 -10.01
CA PHE A 327 -2.43 -4.42 -11.15
C PHE A 327 -2.13 -3.25 -12.09
N ARG A 328 -2.63 -2.03 -11.85
CA ARG A 328 -2.47 -0.85 -12.72
C ARG A 328 -1.03 -0.56 -13.13
N GLY A 329 -0.06 -0.77 -12.23
CA GLY A 329 1.36 -0.59 -12.54
C GLY A 329 1.90 -1.55 -13.61
N ARG A 330 1.31 -2.75 -13.72
CA ARG A 330 1.63 -3.80 -14.69
C ARG A 330 0.74 -3.69 -15.92
N SER A 331 -0.58 -3.55 -15.76
CA SER A 331 -1.51 -3.44 -16.89
C SER A 331 -1.27 -2.18 -17.73
N SER A 332 -0.91 -1.05 -17.13
CA SER A 332 -0.56 0.18 -17.89
C SER A 332 0.76 0.12 -18.68
N LEU A 333 1.45 -1.02 -18.67
CA LEU A 333 2.59 -1.28 -19.56
C LEU A 333 2.15 -1.91 -20.89
N VAL A 334 0.94 -2.48 -20.93
CA VAL A 334 0.34 -3.05 -22.12
C VAL A 334 -0.53 -1.98 -22.77
N ASP A 335 -0.31 -1.77 -24.06
CA ASP A 335 -1.05 -0.82 -24.89
C ASP A 335 -2.22 -1.51 -25.59
N GLU A 336 -1.98 -2.72 -26.13
CA GLU A 336 -2.99 -3.49 -26.85
C GLU A 336 -2.70 -5.00 -26.74
N ILE A 337 -3.76 -5.80 -26.71
CA ILE A 337 -3.71 -7.25 -26.94
C ILE A 337 -4.50 -7.58 -28.20
N SER A 338 -3.84 -8.21 -29.16
CA SER A 338 -4.48 -8.71 -30.38
C SER A 338 -4.48 -10.23 -30.39
N VAL A 339 -5.67 -10.83 -30.28
CA VAL A 339 -5.84 -12.29 -30.40
C VAL A 339 -5.61 -12.73 -31.84
N VAL A 340 -4.76 -13.73 -32.04
CA VAL A 340 -4.45 -14.34 -33.34
C VAL A 340 -5.29 -15.61 -33.54
N ASP A 341 -5.33 -16.45 -32.51
CA ASP A 341 -6.14 -17.66 -32.38
C ASP A 341 -6.31 -18.01 -30.90
N ASP A 342 -7.06 -19.06 -30.59
CA ASP A 342 -7.40 -19.48 -29.22
C ASP A 342 -6.18 -19.63 -28.28
N ARG A 343 -4.98 -19.85 -28.84
CA ARG A 343 -3.73 -20.03 -28.07
C ARG A 343 -2.69 -18.95 -28.32
N ARG A 344 -2.89 -18.03 -29.26
CA ARG A 344 -1.87 -17.07 -29.67
C ARG A 344 -2.41 -15.66 -29.63
N LEU A 345 -1.62 -14.78 -29.03
CA LEU A 345 -1.90 -13.36 -28.96
C LEU A 345 -0.61 -12.55 -29.16
N ASP A 346 -0.73 -11.39 -29.79
CA ASP A 346 0.33 -10.38 -29.84
C ASP A 346 0.04 -9.34 -28.74
N VAL A 347 0.98 -9.16 -27.80
CA VAL A 347 0.93 -8.15 -26.73
C VAL A 347 1.81 -6.98 -27.14
N THR A 348 1.20 -5.82 -27.37
CA THR A 348 1.91 -4.57 -27.66
C THR A 348 2.12 -3.79 -26.37
N PHE A 349 3.34 -3.35 -26.10
CA PHE A 349 3.70 -2.60 -24.90
C PHE A 349 3.89 -1.12 -25.21
N VAL A 350 3.69 -0.29 -24.18
CA VAL A 350 4.11 1.11 -24.20
C VAL A 350 5.64 1.21 -24.29
N GLU A 351 6.15 2.31 -24.84
CA GLU A 351 7.59 2.56 -24.95
C GLU A 351 8.27 2.46 -23.57
N SER A 352 9.03 1.39 -23.38
CA SER A 352 9.69 1.04 -22.12
C SER A 352 10.83 0.06 -22.38
N ALA A 353 11.76 -0.03 -21.42
CA ALA A 353 12.82 -1.02 -21.47
C ALA A 353 12.23 -2.46 -21.43
N PRO A 354 12.79 -3.45 -22.15
CA PRO A 354 12.23 -4.80 -22.22
C PRO A 354 11.99 -5.47 -20.85
N ALA A 355 12.89 -5.26 -19.89
CA ALA A 355 12.77 -5.76 -18.53
C ALA A 355 11.60 -5.11 -17.74
N VAL A 356 11.19 -3.90 -18.13
CA VAL A 356 10.02 -3.22 -17.57
C VAL A 356 8.77 -3.70 -18.28
N ALA A 357 8.74 -3.68 -19.62
CA ALA A 357 7.61 -4.10 -20.46
C ALA A 357 7.09 -5.49 -20.08
N SER A 358 7.99 -6.46 -19.96
CA SER A 358 7.67 -7.86 -19.64
C SER A 358 6.95 -8.06 -18.30
N ARG A 359 7.00 -7.09 -17.37
CA ARG A 359 6.20 -7.12 -16.13
C ARG A 359 4.70 -7.02 -16.39
N GLY A 360 4.29 -6.50 -17.56
CA GLY A 360 2.90 -6.54 -18.01
C GLY A 360 2.34 -7.96 -17.97
N LEU A 361 3.14 -8.97 -18.33
CA LEU A 361 2.76 -10.38 -18.39
C LEU A 361 2.53 -11.07 -17.03
N THR A 362 2.69 -10.34 -15.91
CA THR A 362 2.57 -10.87 -14.54
C THR A 362 1.22 -10.55 -13.87
N VAL A 363 0.26 -10.08 -14.65
CA VAL A 363 -1.13 -9.87 -14.24
C VAL A 363 -1.84 -11.22 -14.15
N PRO A 364 -2.63 -11.50 -13.08
CA PRO A 364 -3.46 -12.70 -13.03
C PRO A 364 -4.57 -12.63 -14.08
N ILE A 365 -4.72 -13.70 -14.86
CA ILE A 365 -5.77 -13.82 -15.89
C ILE A 365 -7.08 -14.17 -15.20
N LEU A 366 -8.15 -13.54 -15.66
CA LEU A 366 -9.50 -13.65 -15.10
C LEU A 366 -10.45 -14.31 -16.11
N PRO A 367 -11.32 -15.22 -15.65
CA PRO A 367 -12.29 -15.89 -16.52
C PRO A 367 -13.34 -14.92 -17.06
N GLU A 368 -13.40 -14.71 -18.38
CA GLU A 368 -14.34 -13.76 -18.99
C GLU A 368 -15.79 -14.06 -18.59
N HIS A 369 -16.18 -15.33 -18.61
CA HIS A 369 -17.53 -15.81 -18.30
C HIS A 369 -17.99 -15.51 -16.87
N VAL A 370 -17.07 -15.21 -15.94
CA VAL A 370 -17.38 -14.87 -14.55
C VAL A 370 -17.35 -13.36 -14.30
N TRP A 371 -16.41 -12.65 -14.94
CA TRP A 371 -16.13 -11.25 -14.63
C TRP A 371 -16.87 -10.26 -15.52
N SER A 372 -17.29 -10.66 -16.71
CA SER A 372 -18.14 -9.85 -17.59
C SER A 372 -19.48 -9.51 -16.95
N GLU A 373 -19.99 -10.36 -16.05
CA GLU A 373 -21.24 -10.10 -15.30
C GLU A 373 -21.07 -9.10 -14.14
N ARG A 374 -19.87 -8.53 -13.93
CA ARG A 374 -19.55 -7.67 -12.77
C ARG A 374 -19.09 -6.27 -13.17
N THR A 375 -19.40 -5.83 -14.39
CA THR A 375 -18.97 -4.53 -14.91
C THR A 375 -19.90 -3.39 -14.52
N ASP A 376 -21.10 -3.69 -14.02
CA ASP A 376 -22.09 -2.70 -13.59
C ASP A 376 -21.57 -1.81 -12.45
N THR A 377 -22.05 -0.56 -12.39
CA THR A 377 -21.81 0.33 -11.25
C THR A 377 -22.29 -0.30 -9.94
N ALA A 378 -21.44 -0.36 -8.93
CA ALA A 378 -21.74 -0.99 -7.66
C ALA A 378 -22.80 -0.21 -6.86
N ALA A 379 -23.75 -0.94 -6.29
CA ALA A 379 -24.75 -0.40 -5.36
C ALA A 379 -24.63 -1.01 -3.96
N ILE A 380 -24.71 -0.20 -2.91
CA ILE A 380 -24.85 -0.67 -1.52
C ILE A 380 -26.28 -0.39 -1.08
N GLY A 381 -27.04 -1.46 -0.82
CA GLY A 381 -28.45 -1.35 -0.38
C GLY A 381 -29.38 -0.75 -1.43
N GLY A 382 -29.08 -0.93 -2.72
CA GLY A 382 -29.86 -0.38 -3.85
C GLY A 382 -29.57 1.10 -4.15
N ILE A 383 -28.52 1.68 -3.56
CA ILE A 383 -28.07 3.04 -3.84
C ILE A 383 -26.70 2.95 -4.53
N PRO A 384 -26.53 3.49 -5.75
CA PRO A 384 -25.23 3.54 -6.44
C PRO A 384 -24.17 4.23 -5.56
N VAL A 385 -22.99 3.61 -5.44
CA VAL A 385 -21.90 4.10 -4.60
C VAL A 385 -20.83 4.77 -5.46
N GLY A 386 -21.22 5.76 -6.25
CA GLY A 386 -20.29 6.52 -7.09
C GLY A 386 -19.53 5.66 -8.10
N THR A 387 -18.36 6.15 -8.51
CA THR A 387 -17.52 5.68 -9.64
C THR A 387 -16.77 4.36 -9.37
N VAL A 388 -17.44 3.31 -8.90
CA VAL A 388 -16.83 1.98 -8.73
C VAL A 388 -17.78 0.89 -9.23
N THR A 389 -17.22 -0.16 -9.85
CA THR A 389 -17.96 -1.29 -10.43
C THR A 389 -18.04 -2.48 -9.48
N GLU A 390 -18.98 -3.40 -9.72
CA GLU A 390 -19.13 -4.63 -8.95
C GLU A 390 -17.84 -5.48 -8.95
N ALA A 391 -17.07 -5.47 -10.04
CA ALA A 391 -15.79 -6.14 -10.17
C ALA A 391 -14.81 -5.73 -9.06
N LEU A 392 -14.87 -4.49 -8.59
CA LEU A 392 -13.95 -3.96 -7.58
C LEU A 392 -14.40 -4.19 -6.14
N VAL A 393 -15.67 -4.51 -5.89
CA VAL A 393 -16.22 -4.53 -4.52
C VAL A 393 -16.93 -5.82 -4.14
N THR A 394 -17.36 -6.63 -5.12
CA THR A 394 -18.09 -7.88 -4.85
C THR A 394 -17.17 -8.92 -4.23
N ASN A 395 -17.66 -9.60 -3.18
CA ASN A 395 -16.95 -10.73 -2.60
C ASN A 395 -16.97 -11.91 -3.58
N ASN A 396 -15.80 -12.46 -3.89
CA ASN A 396 -15.70 -13.57 -4.84
C ASN A 396 -15.50 -14.90 -4.10
N ILE A 397 -16.59 -15.48 -3.60
CA ILE A 397 -16.62 -16.82 -3.00
C ILE A 397 -17.89 -17.56 -3.47
N PRO A 398 -17.78 -18.73 -4.10
CA PRO A 398 -16.54 -19.40 -4.50
C PRO A 398 -15.81 -18.66 -5.65
N PRO A 399 -14.48 -18.54 -5.63
CA PRO A 399 -13.72 -18.09 -6.79
C PRO A 399 -13.58 -19.21 -7.83
N VAL A 400 -13.63 -18.83 -9.11
CA VAL A 400 -13.13 -19.64 -10.23
C VAL A 400 -11.82 -19.00 -10.68
N GLY A 401 -10.78 -19.80 -10.83
CA GLY A 401 -9.47 -19.40 -11.35
C GLY A 401 -8.81 -20.57 -12.10
N SER A 402 -7.52 -20.46 -12.37
CA SER A 402 -6.75 -21.46 -13.14
C SER A 402 -5.57 -22.04 -12.38
N GLY A 403 -5.32 -21.51 -11.17
CA GLY A 403 -4.16 -21.81 -10.35
C GLY A 403 -4.07 -23.25 -9.84
N PRO A 404 -2.94 -23.62 -9.22
CA PRO A 404 -2.68 -24.98 -8.73
C PRO A 404 -3.59 -25.42 -7.57
N PHE A 405 -4.35 -24.50 -6.98
CA PHE A 405 -5.37 -24.80 -5.98
C PHE A 405 -6.70 -24.20 -6.39
N GLU A 406 -7.79 -24.92 -6.11
CA GLU A 406 -9.16 -24.46 -6.29
C GLU A 406 -9.88 -24.31 -4.95
N PHE A 407 -11.00 -23.59 -4.97
CA PHE A 407 -11.86 -23.47 -3.80
C PHE A 407 -12.63 -24.77 -3.55
N ALA A 408 -12.47 -25.35 -2.36
CA ALA A 408 -13.26 -26.53 -1.96
C ALA A 408 -14.44 -26.15 -1.06
N ARG A 409 -14.18 -25.41 0.03
CA ARG A 409 -15.23 -24.96 0.96
C ARG A 409 -14.76 -23.84 1.88
N ASN A 410 -15.69 -23.06 2.40
CA ASN A 410 -15.44 -22.17 3.53
C ASN A 410 -16.55 -22.22 4.58
N THR A 411 -16.19 -21.86 5.80
CA THR A 411 -17.11 -21.39 6.84
C THR A 411 -16.71 -19.94 7.11
N PRO A 412 -17.52 -18.94 6.68
CA PRO A 412 -17.13 -17.54 6.76
C PRO A 412 -16.66 -17.14 8.15
N ARG A 413 -15.50 -16.48 8.22
CA ARG A 413 -14.81 -16.03 9.45
C ARG A 413 -14.19 -17.13 10.32
N GLU A 414 -14.26 -18.40 9.90
CA GLU A 414 -13.77 -19.53 10.69
C GLU A 414 -12.76 -20.37 9.91
N HIS A 415 -13.13 -20.86 8.72
CA HIS A 415 -12.33 -21.81 7.97
C HIS A 415 -12.41 -21.59 6.46
N LEU A 416 -11.31 -21.79 5.75
CA LEU A 416 -11.23 -21.93 4.30
C LEU A 416 -10.42 -23.19 3.99
N ARG A 417 -10.85 -23.95 2.99
CA ARG A 417 -10.12 -25.08 2.45
C ARG A 417 -10.01 -24.92 0.93
N LEU A 418 -8.77 -25.00 0.45
CA LEU A 418 -8.43 -25.09 -0.96
C LEU A 418 -7.88 -26.48 -1.23
N GLU A 419 -8.20 -27.04 -2.39
CA GLU A 419 -7.75 -28.38 -2.81
C GLU A 419 -6.85 -28.25 -4.03
N ARG A 420 -5.81 -29.08 -4.09
CA ARG A 420 -4.88 -29.10 -5.22
C ARG A 420 -5.58 -29.71 -6.44
N VAL A 421 -5.42 -29.10 -7.60
CA VAL A 421 -5.95 -29.61 -8.88
C VAL A 421 -4.85 -30.20 -9.75
N ASP A 422 -5.23 -30.95 -10.79
CA ASP A 422 -4.30 -31.34 -11.86
C ASP A 422 -3.96 -30.10 -12.70
N HIS A 423 -2.77 -29.56 -12.49
CA HIS A 423 -2.36 -28.27 -13.01
C HIS A 423 -1.26 -28.45 -14.07
N PHE A 424 -1.17 -27.56 -15.06
CA PHE A 424 -0.17 -27.71 -16.12
C PHE A 424 1.28 -27.75 -15.58
N SER A 425 1.54 -27.14 -14.42
CA SER A 425 2.86 -27.12 -13.81
C SER A 425 3.34 -28.48 -13.34
N THR A 426 2.45 -29.45 -13.13
CA THR A 426 2.78 -30.81 -12.69
C THR A 426 2.90 -31.80 -13.84
N ARG A 427 2.71 -31.35 -15.09
CA ARG A 427 2.85 -32.18 -16.30
C ARG A 427 4.33 -32.44 -16.60
N GLU A 428 4.64 -33.62 -17.13
CA GLU A 428 6.01 -33.98 -17.54
C GLU A 428 6.50 -33.06 -18.68
N GLY A 429 7.80 -32.72 -18.67
CA GLY A 429 8.43 -31.95 -19.73
C GLY A 429 8.25 -30.43 -19.64
N THR A 430 7.78 -29.91 -18.51
CA THR A 430 7.82 -28.46 -18.25
C THR A 430 9.24 -28.02 -17.87
N ASP A 431 9.66 -26.84 -18.36
CA ASP A 431 10.93 -26.20 -17.96
C ASP A 431 10.83 -25.50 -16.58
N LEU A 432 9.94 -25.96 -15.71
CA LEU A 432 9.72 -25.38 -14.39
C LEU A 432 10.62 -26.06 -13.34
N PRO A 433 10.98 -25.37 -12.24
CA PRO A 433 11.76 -25.99 -11.17
C PRO A 433 11.06 -27.22 -10.57
N ASP A 434 11.81 -28.25 -10.17
CA ASP A 434 11.27 -29.51 -9.63
C ASP A 434 10.28 -29.31 -8.46
N TRP A 435 10.56 -28.34 -7.58
CA TRP A 435 9.69 -28.02 -6.43
C TRP A 435 8.35 -27.38 -6.81
N VAL A 436 8.18 -26.97 -8.07
CA VAL A 436 6.90 -26.53 -8.64
C VAL A 436 6.14 -27.72 -9.25
N ALA A 437 6.88 -28.67 -9.83
CA ALA A 437 6.30 -29.78 -10.60
C ALA A 437 5.74 -30.93 -9.75
N ASP A 438 6.12 -31.02 -8.47
CA ASP A 438 5.64 -32.08 -7.57
C ASP A 438 5.34 -31.57 -6.14
N PRO A 439 4.28 -30.78 -5.94
CA PRO A 439 3.89 -30.34 -4.61
C PRO A 439 3.34 -31.53 -3.80
N ASN A 440 3.97 -31.87 -2.67
CA ASN A 440 3.59 -32.97 -1.78
C ASN A 440 2.35 -32.71 -0.90
N VAL A 441 1.55 -31.66 -1.14
CA VAL A 441 0.35 -31.30 -0.35
C VAL A 441 -0.91 -31.36 -1.19
N ASP A 442 -1.93 -32.06 -0.70
CA ASP A 442 -3.22 -32.26 -1.37
C ASP A 442 -4.22 -31.12 -1.09
N ALA A 443 -4.09 -30.43 0.04
CA ALA A 443 -4.99 -29.36 0.43
C ALA A 443 -4.31 -28.29 1.30
N LEU A 444 -4.77 -27.05 1.19
CA LEU A 444 -4.45 -25.95 2.08
C LEU A 444 -5.66 -25.65 2.96
N SER A 445 -5.50 -25.73 4.28
CA SER A 445 -6.55 -25.35 5.22
C SER A 445 -6.14 -24.10 5.99
N VAL A 446 -6.96 -23.07 5.94
CA VAL A 446 -6.82 -21.83 6.71
C VAL A 446 -7.85 -21.81 7.83
N GLN A 447 -7.40 -21.71 9.07
CA GLN A 447 -8.21 -21.52 10.26
C GLN A 447 -8.06 -20.11 10.80
N VAL A 448 -9.18 -19.50 11.18
CA VAL A 448 -9.23 -18.16 11.76
C VAL A 448 -9.47 -18.27 13.27
N VAL A 449 -8.59 -17.65 14.05
CA VAL A 449 -8.69 -17.57 15.51
C VAL A 449 -8.81 -16.13 15.99
N GLY A 450 -9.22 -15.96 17.25
CA GLY A 450 -9.52 -14.65 17.81
C GLY A 450 -8.31 -13.82 18.26
N SER A 451 -7.12 -14.40 18.37
CA SER A 451 -5.93 -13.70 18.86
C SER A 451 -4.62 -14.34 18.40
N ASP A 452 -3.55 -13.54 18.37
CA ASP A 452 -2.20 -14.01 18.06
C ASP A 452 -1.72 -15.08 19.05
N VAL A 453 -2.10 -14.97 20.33
CA VAL A 453 -1.80 -15.96 21.36
C VAL A 453 -2.45 -17.30 21.03
N SER A 454 -3.73 -17.29 20.64
CA SER A 454 -4.43 -18.49 20.21
C SER A 454 -3.79 -19.10 18.97
N ALA A 455 -3.35 -18.27 18.00
CA ALA A 455 -2.71 -18.75 16.79
C ALA A 455 -1.37 -19.47 17.11
N VAL A 456 -0.56 -18.89 18.00
CA VAL A 456 0.69 -19.51 18.47
C VAL A 456 0.42 -20.81 19.21
N ASP A 457 -0.61 -20.85 20.06
CA ASP A 457 -0.99 -22.07 20.80
C ASP A 457 -1.45 -23.19 19.86
N THR A 458 -2.27 -22.87 18.85
CA THR A 458 -2.71 -23.84 17.83
C THR A 458 -1.51 -24.45 17.08
N VAL A 459 -0.46 -23.67 16.80
CA VAL A 459 0.79 -24.21 16.22
C VAL A 459 1.54 -25.07 17.23
N ALA A 460 1.73 -24.57 18.45
CA ALA A 460 2.48 -25.26 19.51
C ALA A 460 1.86 -26.60 19.93
N ASP A 461 0.53 -26.70 19.89
CA ASP A 461 -0.23 -27.92 20.19
C ASP A 461 -0.26 -28.92 19.01
N GLY A 462 0.27 -28.52 17.84
CA GLY A 462 0.31 -29.35 16.63
C GLY A 462 -0.97 -29.38 15.81
N ASP A 463 -1.96 -28.54 16.14
CA ASP A 463 -3.24 -28.41 15.43
C ASP A 463 -3.10 -27.60 14.12
N ALA A 464 -2.09 -26.75 14.03
CA ALA A 464 -1.66 -26.07 12.80
C ALA A 464 -0.15 -26.23 12.56
N ASP A 465 0.28 -26.10 11.31
CA ASP A 465 1.69 -26.21 10.93
C ASP A 465 2.40 -24.86 11.00
N LEU A 466 1.69 -23.76 10.71
CA LEU A 466 2.23 -22.41 10.80
C LEU A 466 1.17 -21.33 11.01
N THR A 467 1.60 -20.16 11.48
CA THR A 467 0.81 -18.94 11.42
C THR A 467 0.86 -18.33 10.00
N GLY A 468 -0.29 -18.25 9.33
CA GLY A 468 -0.46 -17.69 7.99
C GLY A 468 -0.46 -16.17 7.93
N THR A 469 -0.83 -15.52 9.03
CA THR A 469 -0.63 -14.09 9.26
C THR A 469 0.49 -13.86 10.26
N THR A 470 1.10 -12.68 10.23
CA THR A 470 2.10 -12.30 11.22
C THR A 470 1.47 -12.10 12.58
N VAL A 471 2.19 -12.45 13.64
CA VAL A 471 1.80 -12.22 15.04
C VAL A 471 2.59 -11.06 15.63
N GLY A 472 2.07 -10.43 16.69
CA GLY A 472 2.74 -9.31 17.34
C GLY A 472 4.00 -9.70 18.13
N ALA A 473 4.92 -8.74 18.30
CA ALA A 473 6.17 -8.86 19.06
C ALA A 473 5.95 -9.37 20.50
N SER A 474 4.82 -9.02 21.11
CA SER A 474 4.43 -9.50 22.44
C SER A 474 4.30 -11.03 22.55
N THR A 475 4.14 -11.74 21.42
CA THR A 475 4.08 -13.21 21.37
C THR A 475 5.45 -13.88 21.30
N VAL A 476 6.53 -13.15 20.99
CA VAL A 476 7.86 -13.75 20.80
C VAL A 476 8.34 -14.54 22.03
N PRO A 477 8.24 -14.02 23.27
CA PRO A 477 8.59 -14.81 24.45
C PRO A 477 7.74 -16.07 24.63
N ARG A 478 6.52 -16.10 24.09
CA ARG A 478 5.64 -17.28 24.14
C ARG A 478 6.12 -18.34 23.16
N ILE A 479 6.37 -17.95 21.90
CA ILE A 479 6.90 -18.84 20.86
C ILE A 479 8.22 -19.47 21.33
N GLY A 480 9.16 -18.66 21.82
CA GLY A 480 10.47 -19.16 22.27
C GLY A 480 10.45 -20.08 23.49
N ARG A 481 9.31 -20.22 24.19
CA ARG A 481 9.13 -21.17 25.31
C ARG A 481 8.33 -22.41 24.92
N ALA A 482 7.70 -22.41 23.76
CA ALA A 482 6.89 -23.54 23.29
C ALA A 482 7.81 -24.62 22.71
N GLU A 483 7.68 -25.86 23.18
CA GLU A 483 8.51 -26.97 22.67
C GLU A 483 8.11 -27.39 21.24
N GLY A 484 6.84 -27.21 20.87
CA GLY A 484 6.29 -27.58 19.56
C GLY A 484 6.31 -26.48 18.49
N ALA A 485 6.85 -25.29 18.80
CA ALA A 485 6.88 -24.18 17.87
C ALA A 485 8.26 -23.50 17.80
N GLU A 486 8.68 -23.16 16.59
CA GLU A 486 9.85 -22.32 16.33
C GLU A 486 9.46 -20.92 15.88
N LEU A 487 10.36 -19.98 16.19
CA LEU A 487 10.21 -18.56 15.87
C LEU A 487 10.79 -18.26 14.50
N LEU A 488 9.96 -17.73 13.60
CA LEU A 488 10.40 -17.18 12.32
C LEU A 488 10.33 -15.66 12.39
N VAL A 489 11.45 -14.99 12.05
CA VAL A 489 11.53 -13.53 12.00
C VAL A 489 12.17 -13.12 10.68
N ARG A 490 11.47 -12.32 9.88
CA ARG A 490 12.02 -11.72 8.67
C ARG A 490 11.63 -10.26 8.55
N ARG A 491 12.48 -9.46 7.90
CA ARG A 491 12.15 -8.06 7.58
C ARG A 491 10.92 -8.03 6.68
N SER A 492 9.91 -7.25 7.08
CA SER A 492 8.71 -7.07 6.27
C SER A 492 8.98 -6.23 5.03
N ASP A 493 8.23 -6.51 3.97
CA ASP A 493 8.18 -5.68 2.76
C ASP A 493 7.14 -4.55 2.85
N ARG A 494 6.45 -4.41 4.00
CA ARG A 494 5.33 -3.49 4.20
C ARG A 494 5.59 -2.50 5.33
N PRO A 495 6.33 -1.41 5.07
CA PRO A 495 6.66 -0.42 6.09
C PRO A 495 5.44 0.41 6.50
N TYR A 496 5.44 0.93 7.73
CA TYR A 496 4.49 1.95 8.15
C TYR A 496 4.88 3.31 7.56
N VAL A 497 3.89 4.05 7.06
CA VAL A 497 4.08 5.41 6.55
C VAL A 497 3.09 6.36 7.20
N LEU A 498 3.52 7.59 7.45
CA LEU A 498 2.66 8.75 7.62
C LEU A 498 2.46 9.39 6.25
N GLY A 499 1.30 9.16 5.64
CA GLY A 499 0.94 9.75 4.35
C GLY A 499 0.41 11.17 4.53
N TYR A 500 0.89 12.13 3.74
CA TYR A 500 0.40 13.51 3.74
C TYR A 500 -0.52 13.74 2.53
N ASN A 501 -1.65 14.41 2.72
CA ASN A 501 -2.43 14.90 1.59
C ASN A 501 -1.84 16.22 1.09
N THR A 502 -1.03 16.17 0.04
CA THR A 502 -0.33 17.35 -0.51
C THR A 502 -1.25 18.30 -1.27
N ARG A 503 -2.56 18.02 -1.32
CA ARG A 503 -3.61 18.92 -1.79
C ARG A 503 -4.15 19.84 -0.69
N ARG A 504 -3.82 19.57 0.59
CA ARG A 504 -4.26 20.35 1.75
C ARG A 504 -3.32 21.51 2.02
N THR A 505 -3.87 22.66 2.40
CA THR A 505 -3.10 23.84 2.81
C THR A 505 -2.06 23.49 3.89
N HIS A 506 -0.88 24.07 3.76
CA HIS A 506 0.35 23.79 4.51
C HIS A 506 1.00 22.45 4.15
N LEU A 507 0.22 21.38 3.99
CA LEU A 507 0.72 20.09 3.52
C LEU A 507 1.07 20.10 2.03
N ASP A 508 0.68 21.10 1.26
CA ASP A 508 1.13 21.35 -0.11
C ASP A 508 2.60 21.80 -0.16
N ASN A 509 3.07 22.48 0.89
CA ASN A 509 4.44 23.00 0.99
C ASN A 509 5.44 21.89 1.40
N PRO A 510 6.41 21.51 0.54
CA PRO A 510 7.40 20.48 0.87
C PRO A 510 8.31 20.86 2.04
N ARG A 511 8.56 22.15 2.31
CA ARG A 511 9.36 22.57 3.48
C ARG A 511 8.64 22.29 4.80
N PHE A 512 7.31 22.44 4.80
CA PHE A 512 6.47 22.13 5.95
C PHE A 512 6.48 20.63 6.22
N ARG A 513 6.24 19.80 5.19
CA ARG A 513 6.29 18.32 5.33
C ARG A 513 7.67 17.83 5.74
N ASN A 514 8.74 18.41 5.20
CA ASN A 514 10.11 18.13 5.64
C ASN A 514 10.29 18.44 7.14
N THR A 515 9.78 19.58 7.60
CA THR A 515 9.84 19.96 9.02
C THR A 515 9.01 19.02 9.89
N LEU A 516 7.81 18.61 9.47
CA LEU A 516 7.00 17.60 10.16
C LEU A 516 7.75 16.27 10.31
N ALA A 517 8.40 15.81 9.27
CA ALA A 517 9.17 14.56 9.29
C ALA A 517 10.31 14.60 10.33
N ARG A 518 10.93 15.77 10.54
CA ARG A 518 11.97 15.99 11.56
C ARG A 518 11.43 15.97 13.00
N LEU A 519 10.12 15.97 13.21
CA LEU A 519 9.50 15.80 14.53
C LEU A 519 9.31 14.33 14.90
N ILE A 520 9.64 13.40 14.01
CA ILE A 520 9.36 11.97 14.19
C ILE A 520 10.66 11.24 14.48
N ASP A 521 10.74 10.60 15.64
CA ASP A 521 11.88 9.76 16.03
C ASP A 521 11.63 8.31 15.62
N GLY A 522 12.11 7.92 14.43
CA GLY A 522 11.97 6.56 13.91
C GLY A 522 12.62 5.48 14.78
N GLU A 523 13.69 5.80 15.51
CA GLU A 523 14.38 4.87 16.40
C GLU A 523 13.55 4.60 17.66
N SER A 524 13.01 5.67 18.27
CA SER A 524 12.07 5.55 19.39
C SER A 524 10.80 4.79 18.99
N LEU A 525 10.26 5.02 17.77
CA LEU A 525 9.13 4.23 17.27
C LEU A 525 9.47 2.74 17.16
N ALA A 526 10.62 2.39 16.58
CA ALA A 526 11.04 1.00 16.44
C ALA A 526 11.26 0.31 17.80
N ALA A 527 11.92 0.99 18.74
CA ALA A 527 12.27 0.44 20.05
C ALA A 527 11.07 0.36 21.00
N GLU A 528 10.25 1.41 21.10
CA GLU A 528 9.19 1.53 22.12
C GLU A 528 7.82 1.03 21.63
N VAL A 529 7.52 1.10 20.33
CA VAL A 529 6.20 0.72 19.80
C VAL A 529 6.19 -0.70 19.25
N LEU A 530 7.29 -1.14 18.62
CA LEU A 530 7.42 -2.48 18.03
C LEU A 530 8.38 -3.39 18.81
N ASP A 531 8.73 -3.02 20.05
CA ASP A 531 9.60 -3.81 20.94
C ASP A 531 10.95 -4.20 20.31
N GLY A 532 11.48 -3.38 19.39
CA GLY A 532 12.72 -3.66 18.65
C GLY A 532 12.57 -4.58 17.44
N TYR A 533 11.37 -5.09 17.14
CA TYR A 533 11.05 -5.88 15.92
C TYR A 533 10.73 -4.97 14.74
N ALA A 534 11.63 -4.02 14.50
CA ALA A 534 11.45 -2.93 13.56
C ALA A 534 12.79 -2.25 13.28
N ARG A 535 12.93 -1.70 12.07
CA ARG A 535 14.08 -0.86 11.69
C ARG A 535 13.57 0.41 11.04
N PRO A 536 14.08 1.58 11.43
CA PRO A 536 13.79 2.80 10.70
C PRO A 536 14.38 2.74 9.28
N ALA A 537 13.81 3.50 8.35
CA ALA A 537 14.30 3.63 6.98
C ALA A 537 13.83 4.96 6.37
N VAL A 538 14.51 5.44 5.33
CA VAL A 538 14.14 6.71 4.68
C VAL A 538 13.17 6.49 3.53
N GLY A 539 13.32 5.39 2.78
CA GLY A 539 12.56 5.12 1.56
C GLY A 539 12.10 3.66 1.43
N PRO A 540 11.09 3.42 0.57
CA PRO A 540 10.45 2.11 0.45
C PRO A 540 11.33 1.02 -0.17
N LEU A 541 12.40 1.41 -0.91
CA LEU A 541 13.33 0.45 -1.51
C LEU A 541 14.49 0.04 -0.58
N GLN A 542 14.47 0.43 0.70
CA GLN A 542 15.48 0.07 1.71
C GLN A 542 15.87 -1.41 1.65
N GLY A 543 17.16 -1.73 1.59
CA GLY A 543 17.64 -3.12 1.54
C GLY A 543 17.48 -3.81 0.18
N THR A 544 17.12 -3.08 -0.88
CA THR A 544 17.28 -3.55 -2.27
C THR A 544 18.57 -2.98 -2.87
N GLN A 545 19.05 -3.57 -3.97
CA GLN A 545 20.17 -3.04 -4.75
C GLN A 545 19.93 -1.64 -5.34
N TRP A 546 18.67 -1.18 -5.34
CA TRP A 546 18.26 0.11 -5.91
C TRP A 546 18.25 1.24 -4.88
N TYR A 547 18.54 0.93 -3.60
CA TYR A 547 18.50 1.91 -2.52
C TYR A 547 19.76 2.79 -2.53
N PRO A 548 19.64 4.13 -2.39
CA PRO A 548 20.81 5.00 -2.34
C PRO A 548 21.60 4.79 -1.04
N GLU A 549 22.90 4.57 -1.15
CA GLU A 549 23.80 4.42 0.01
C GLU A 549 23.76 5.65 0.94
N ASP A 550 23.59 6.86 0.39
CA ASP A 550 23.48 8.10 1.17
C ASP A 550 22.15 8.27 1.91
N LEU A 551 21.19 7.35 1.71
CA LEU A 551 19.94 7.29 2.46
C LEU A 551 19.92 6.15 3.50
N GLU A 552 21.02 5.40 3.65
CA GLU A 552 21.13 4.38 4.69
C GLU A 552 20.98 4.97 6.10
N TRP A 553 20.30 4.22 6.96
CA TRP A 553 20.02 4.65 8.33
C TRP A 553 21.09 4.09 9.29
N ASP A 554 22.15 4.86 9.50
CA ASP A 554 23.26 4.49 10.39
C ASP A 554 23.06 5.02 11.81
N GLU A 555 23.24 6.34 12.01
CA GLU A 555 23.12 7.03 13.31
C GLU A 555 21.89 7.94 13.40
N GLY A 556 20.93 7.74 12.49
CA GLY A 556 19.72 8.55 12.38
C GLY A 556 19.29 8.78 10.92
N ASN A 557 18.19 9.50 10.73
CA ASN A 557 17.73 9.85 9.38
C ASN A 557 18.70 10.87 8.73
N PRO A 558 19.37 10.54 7.61
CA PRO A 558 20.35 11.42 6.98
C PRO A 558 19.74 12.65 6.29
N VAL A 559 18.43 12.67 6.06
CA VAL A 559 17.73 13.75 5.34
C VAL A 559 16.87 14.61 6.26
N VAL A 560 16.18 13.99 7.21
CA VAL A 560 15.28 14.64 8.17
C VAL A 560 15.62 14.20 9.60
N PRO A 561 16.82 14.58 10.11
CA PRO A 561 17.23 14.19 11.46
C PRO A 561 16.25 14.72 12.51
N PHE A 562 15.97 13.88 13.51
CA PHE A 562 15.01 14.18 14.57
C PHE A 562 15.44 15.41 15.39
N LEU A 563 14.49 16.33 15.63
CA LEU A 563 14.68 17.55 16.41
C LEU A 563 14.56 17.29 17.91
N GLY A 564 15.26 16.28 18.40
CA GLY A 564 15.14 15.81 19.77
C GLY A 564 16.14 14.71 20.07
N ARG A 565 15.90 13.97 21.15
CA ARG A 565 16.74 12.83 21.54
C ARG A 565 15.90 11.80 22.30
N ASN A 566 16.12 10.51 22.01
CA ASN A 566 15.49 9.40 22.72
C ASN A 566 13.97 9.53 22.82
N GLY A 567 13.30 9.89 21.72
CA GLY A 567 11.86 10.09 21.66
C GLY A 567 11.34 11.37 22.29
N GLU A 568 12.20 12.22 22.87
CA GLU A 568 11.82 13.51 23.45
C GLU A 568 12.12 14.65 22.46
N LEU A 569 11.06 15.34 22.02
CA LEU A 569 11.17 16.46 21.09
C LEU A 569 11.70 17.71 21.81
N ASN A 570 12.68 18.39 21.20
CA ASN A 570 13.07 19.73 21.60
C ASN A 570 12.12 20.76 20.96
N ALA A 571 11.12 21.21 21.74
CA ALA A 571 10.10 22.14 21.26
C ALA A 571 10.66 23.47 20.76
N ASP A 572 11.74 23.99 21.37
CA ASP A 572 12.36 25.24 20.93
C ASP A 572 13.05 25.08 19.56
N ALA A 573 13.75 23.97 19.35
CA ALA A 573 14.36 23.64 18.06
C ALA A 573 13.31 23.41 16.97
N ALA A 574 12.19 22.76 17.32
CA ALA A 574 11.04 22.60 16.43
C ALA A 574 10.47 23.96 16.00
N ARG A 575 10.22 24.86 16.96
CA ARG A 575 9.70 26.20 16.70
C ARG A 575 10.62 27.02 15.80
N GLU A 576 11.92 26.97 16.06
CA GLU A 576 12.88 27.68 15.23
C GLU A 576 12.91 27.15 13.79
N THR A 577 12.88 25.82 13.63
CA THR A 577 12.82 25.20 12.30
C THR A 577 11.55 25.60 11.53
N PHE A 578 10.40 25.69 12.20
CA PHE A 578 9.18 26.20 11.56
C PHE A 578 9.27 27.68 11.19
N ARG A 579 9.93 28.52 11.99
CA ARG A 579 10.18 29.93 11.63
C ARG A 579 11.08 30.05 10.41
N GLU A 580 12.15 29.25 10.32
CA GLU A 580 13.01 29.15 9.13
C GLU A 580 12.22 28.69 7.90
N ALA A 581 11.21 27.83 8.09
CA ALA A 581 10.29 27.40 7.04
C ALA A 581 9.21 28.44 6.67
N GLY A 582 9.17 29.60 7.34
CA GLY A 582 8.26 30.72 7.05
C GLY A 582 6.97 30.75 7.88
N TYR A 583 6.86 29.94 8.93
CA TYR A 583 5.69 29.89 9.80
C TYR A 583 5.88 30.76 11.05
N GLN A 584 4.77 31.08 11.72
CA GLN A 584 4.77 31.91 12.91
C GLN A 584 4.18 31.16 14.10
N TYR A 585 4.39 31.70 15.29
CA TYR A 585 3.81 31.19 16.54
C TYR A 585 3.04 32.30 17.24
N ASP A 586 1.87 31.96 17.78
CA ASP A 586 1.08 32.77 18.70
C ASP A 586 0.84 31.95 19.98
N ASP A 587 1.31 32.43 21.13
CA ASP A 587 1.27 31.72 22.42
C ASP A 587 1.56 30.20 22.27
N ASP A 588 2.74 29.87 21.76
CA ASP A 588 3.24 28.51 21.56
C ASP A 588 2.48 27.66 20.52
N THR A 589 1.45 28.23 19.89
CA THR A 589 0.65 27.59 18.85
C THR A 589 1.18 27.94 17.47
N LEU A 590 1.43 26.94 16.63
CA LEU A 590 1.86 27.14 15.25
C LEU A 590 0.70 27.67 14.43
N VAL A 591 0.96 28.74 13.70
CA VAL A 591 -0.06 29.47 12.94
C VAL A 591 0.40 29.72 11.51
N GLY A 592 -0.57 29.77 10.59
CA GLY A 592 -0.29 29.97 9.16
C GLY A 592 0.43 31.30 8.90
N GLY A 593 1.65 31.22 8.36
CA GLY A 593 2.35 32.38 7.80
C GLY A 593 1.71 32.85 6.49
N ASN A 594 1.74 34.15 6.22
CA ASN A 594 1.27 34.69 4.94
C ASN A 594 2.27 34.32 3.83
N PRO A 595 1.82 33.88 2.63
CA PRO A 595 2.73 33.49 1.54
C PRO A 595 3.66 34.63 1.10
#